data_AF-A0A1B8RT22-F1
#
_entry.id   AF-A0A1B8RT22-F1
#
_cell.length_a   1.000
_cell.length_b   1.000
_cell.length_c   1.000
_cell.angle_alpha   90.00
_cell.angle_beta   90.00
_cell.angle_gamma   90.00
#
_symmetry.space_group_name_H-M   'P 1'
#
loop_
_entity.id
_entity.type
_entity.pdbx_description
1 polymer ?
#
loop_
_entity_poly.entity_id
_entity_poly.type
_entity_poly.pdbx_seq_one_letter_code
_entity_poly.pdbx_strand_id
1 'polypeptide(L)'
;MEVKKVWAEEHKYHCNTCGKDFIIYRMSGFRYGEGFYLTEDGSMSVYMNNFEDEAQEEFSNLLKKFYPFKKNNQLADEFMTIFGICCDEVKGKKIDSSRFKHTCYYCASEDIICLKEDLENKEVVCPVVTHHMWNKLDNKTKKELIYNELKRRKLL
;
A
#
# COMPACT_ATOMS: atom_id res chain seq x y z
N MET A 1 14.94 11.01 4.58
CA MET A 1 14.01 10.19 3.78
C MET A 1 14.83 9.05 3.22
N GLU A 2 14.50 7.83 3.61
CA GLU A 2 15.19 6.64 3.14
C GLU A 2 14.73 6.30 1.72
N VAL A 3 15.68 5.95 0.87
CA VAL A 3 15.45 5.52 -0.51
C VAL A 3 16.18 4.20 -0.73
N LYS A 4 15.58 3.29 -1.47
CA LYS A 4 16.15 1.98 -1.78
C LYS A 4 16.17 1.78 -3.28
N LYS A 5 17.25 1.15 -3.76
CA LYS A 5 17.33 0.61 -5.10
C LYS A 5 16.60 -0.73 -5.12
N VAL A 6 15.56 -0.82 -5.93
CA VAL A 6 14.71 -2.01 -6.02
C VAL A 6 14.55 -2.39 -7.48
N TRP A 7 14.51 -3.70 -7.74
CA TRP A 7 14.31 -4.23 -9.09
C TRP A 7 12.82 -4.33 -9.36
N ALA A 8 12.37 -3.69 -10.43
CA ALA A 8 10.97 -3.64 -10.80
C ALA A 8 10.76 -3.74 -12.31
N GLU A 9 9.65 -4.35 -12.69
CA GLU A 9 9.08 -4.27 -14.03
C GLU A 9 8.33 -2.94 -14.17
N GLU A 10 8.50 -2.28 -15.32
CA GLU A 10 7.86 -1.00 -15.61
C GLU A 10 6.67 -1.21 -16.54
N HIS A 11 5.47 -0.89 -16.07
CA HIS A 11 4.25 -1.06 -16.84
C HIS A 11 3.63 0.31 -17.12
N LYS A 12 3.54 0.70 -18.39
CA LYS A 12 2.98 1.99 -18.80
C LYS A 12 1.49 1.85 -19.11
N TYR A 13 0.68 2.72 -18.51
CA TYR A 13 -0.77 2.72 -18.64
C TYR A 13 -1.28 4.06 -19.16
N HIS A 14 -2.44 4.02 -19.80
CA HIS A 14 -3.28 5.17 -20.12
C HIS A 14 -4.62 5.04 -19.43
N CYS A 15 -5.14 6.12 -18.87
CA CYS A 15 -6.49 6.14 -18.31
C CYS A 15 -7.49 6.72 -19.30
N ASN A 16 -8.47 5.92 -19.70
CA ASN A 16 -9.54 6.36 -20.62
C ASN A 16 -10.48 7.39 -19.96
N THR A 17 -10.59 7.38 -18.63
CA THR A 17 -11.45 8.34 -17.89
C THR A 17 -10.85 9.74 -17.82
N CYS A 18 -9.55 9.88 -17.52
CA CYS A 18 -8.92 11.19 -17.34
C CYS A 18 -7.91 11.56 -18.44
N GLY A 19 -7.66 10.66 -19.39
CA GLY A 19 -6.77 10.86 -20.55
C GLY A 19 -5.28 10.90 -20.22
N LYS A 20 -4.87 10.58 -18.98
CA LYS A 20 -3.46 10.68 -18.55
C LYS A 20 -2.73 9.35 -18.66
N ASP A 21 -1.46 9.45 -19.06
CA ASP A 21 -0.49 8.36 -19.00
C ASP A 21 0.19 8.31 -17.63
N PHE A 22 0.51 7.10 -17.16
CA PHE A 22 1.23 6.86 -15.92
C PHE A 22 1.99 5.53 -15.95
N ILE A 23 2.88 5.33 -14.98
CA ILE A 23 3.72 4.14 -14.86
C ILE A 23 3.38 3.45 -13.56
N ILE A 24 3.16 2.14 -13.61
CA ILE A 24 3.07 1.26 -12.45
C ILE A 24 4.32 0.40 -12.39
N TYR A 25 5.01 0.45 -11.24
CA TYR A 25 6.10 -0.47 -10.94
C TYR A 25 5.55 -1.74 -10.31
N ARG A 26 6.05 -2.90 -10.77
CA ARG A 26 5.72 -4.20 -10.19
C ARG A 26 7.00 -4.93 -9.80
N MET A 27 6.93 -5.67 -8.71
CA MET A 27 8.01 -6.59 -8.34
C MET A 27 7.83 -7.90 -9.10
N SER A 28 8.92 -8.53 -9.51
CA SER A 28 8.86 -9.87 -10.09
C SER A 28 8.20 -10.85 -9.10
N GLY A 29 7.40 -11.79 -9.61
CA GLY A 29 6.47 -12.62 -8.83
C GLY A 29 7.07 -13.53 -7.76
N PHE A 30 8.37 -13.43 -7.47
CA PHE A 30 9.09 -14.23 -6.47
C PHE A 30 9.36 -13.47 -5.16
N ARG A 31 9.01 -12.18 -5.07
CA ARG A 31 9.25 -11.36 -3.87
C ARG A 31 7.99 -11.24 -3.03
N TYR A 32 7.75 -12.24 -2.20
CA TYR A 32 6.70 -12.21 -1.19
C TYR A 32 7.01 -11.13 -0.14
N GLY A 33 5.98 -10.52 0.45
CA GLY A 33 6.12 -9.52 1.54
C GLY A 33 6.65 -8.14 1.13
N GLU A 34 7.28 -8.01 -0.04
CA GLU A 34 7.70 -6.73 -0.62
C GLU A 34 6.66 -6.24 -1.65
N GLY A 35 6.51 -4.92 -1.79
CA GLY A 35 5.61 -4.39 -2.81
C GLY A 35 5.74 -2.89 -3.04
N PHE A 36 5.13 -2.45 -4.15
CA PHE A 36 4.91 -1.04 -4.44
C PHE A 36 3.52 -0.62 -4.01
N TYR A 37 3.43 0.52 -3.36
CA TYR A 37 2.19 1.17 -2.95
C TYR A 37 2.16 2.60 -3.49
N LEU A 38 1.02 3.25 -3.35
CA LEU A 38 0.85 4.64 -3.77
C LEU A 38 0.59 5.54 -2.58
N THR A 39 0.96 6.80 -2.73
CA THR A 39 0.39 7.85 -1.88
C THR A 39 -1.11 7.99 -2.13
N GLU A 40 -1.86 8.49 -1.15
CA GLU A 40 -3.32 8.68 -1.25
C GLU A 40 -3.74 9.57 -2.42
N ASP A 41 -2.90 10.56 -2.76
CA ASP A 41 -3.07 11.42 -3.94
C ASP A 41 -2.60 10.77 -5.26
N GLY A 42 -2.12 9.54 -5.21
CA GLY A 42 -1.60 8.75 -6.34
C GLY A 42 -0.34 9.29 -7.00
N SER A 43 0.25 10.37 -6.50
CA SER A 43 1.34 11.08 -7.18
C SER A 43 2.70 10.37 -7.14
N MET A 44 2.85 9.34 -6.32
CA MET A 44 4.15 8.71 -6.07
C MET A 44 4.01 7.24 -5.69
N SER A 45 4.83 6.41 -6.33
CA SER A 45 5.05 5.03 -5.92
C SER A 45 6.09 4.97 -4.79
N VAL A 46 5.81 4.16 -3.79
CA VAL A 46 6.66 3.93 -2.63
C VAL A 46 6.91 2.43 -2.46
N TYR A 47 8.08 2.08 -1.95
CA TYR A 47 8.44 0.70 -1.68
C TYR A 47 8.18 0.38 -0.21
N MET A 48 7.62 -0.80 0.05
CA MET A 48 7.45 -1.31 1.40
C MET A 48 7.94 -2.76 1.46
N ASN A 49 8.70 -3.08 2.50
CA ASN A 49 9.05 -4.44 2.87
C ASN A 49 8.34 -4.80 4.17
N ASN A 50 7.30 -5.63 4.08
CA ASN A 50 6.53 -6.01 5.26
C ASN A 50 7.27 -6.99 6.19
N PHE A 51 8.42 -7.54 5.79
CA PHE A 51 9.23 -8.41 6.64
C PHE A 51 10.29 -7.68 7.47
N GLU A 52 10.55 -6.40 7.18
CA GLU A 52 11.63 -5.65 7.84
C GLU A 52 11.21 -5.09 9.21
N ASP A 53 9.93 -5.15 9.60
CA ASP A 53 9.49 -4.73 10.94
C ASP A 53 8.28 -5.50 11.52
N GLU A 54 8.07 -5.30 12.82
CA GLU A 54 7.04 -5.96 13.64
C GLU A 54 5.63 -5.37 13.45
N ALA A 55 5.47 -4.25 12.73
CA ALA A 55 4.20 -3.55 12.63
C ALA A 55 3.14 -4.40 11.92
N GLN A 56 3.56 -5.20 10.92
CA GLN A 56 2.67 -6.10 10.19
C GLN A 56 2.01 -7.13 11.13
N GLU A 57 2.82 -7.81 11.95
CA GLU A 57 2.34 -8.83 12.88
C GLU A 57 1.51 -8.20 14.01
N GLU A 58 1.99 -7.11 14.59
CA GLU A 58 1.29 -6.40 15.67
C GLU A 58 -0.08 -5.92 15.20
N PHE A 59 -0.14 -5.25 14.05
CA PHE A 59 -1.39 -4.76 13.47
C PHE A 59 -2.35 -5.92 13.17
N SER A 60 -1.87 -7.01 12.57
CA SER A 60 -2.69 -8.21 12.32
C SER A 60 -3.32 -8.74 13.61
N ASN A 61 -2.53 -8.81 14.69
CA ASN A 61 -2.99 -9.29 15.99
C ASN A 61 -3.98 -8.34 16.68
N LEU A 62 -3.87 -7.03 16.45
CA LEU A 62 -4.84 -6.04 16.96
C LEU A 62 -6.13 -6.05 16.13
N LEU A 63 -6.03 -6.07 14.80
CA LEU A 63 -7.18 -6.11 13.90
C LEU A 63 -8.09 -7.31 14.20
N LYS A 64 -7.50 -8.48 14.49
CA LYS A 64 -8.22 -9.70 14.87
C LYS A 64 -9.11 -9.56 16.11
N LYS A 65 -8.85 -8.58 16.98
CA LYS A 65 -9.66 -8.34 18.19
C LYS A 65 -10.90 -7.50 17.91
N PHE A 66 -10.89 -6.69 16.86
CA PHE A 66 -12.01 -5.82 16.50
C PHE A 66 -12.91 -6.43 15.45
N TYR A 67 -12.34 -7.19 14.52
CA TYR A 67 -13.07 -7.73 13.39
C TYR A 67 -13.17 -9.27 13.48
N PRO A 68 -14.32 -9.83 13.90
CA PRO A 68 -14.50 -11.28 13.96
C PRO A 68 -14.63 -11.82 12.53
N PHE A 69 -13.57 -12.45 12.03
CA PHE A 69 -13.51 -12.96 10.66
C PHE A 69 -14.55 -14.05 10.43
N LYS A 70 -15.24 -13.97 9.29
CA LYS A 70 -16.10 -15.06 8.80
C LYS A 70 -15.36 -16.00 7.85
N LYS A 71 -14.31 -15.52 7.15
CA LYS A 71 -13.45 -16.29 6.22
C LYS A 71 -12.02 -15.72 6.17
N ASN A 72 -11.01 -16.58 5.98
CA ASN A 72 -9.59 -16.19 5.93
C ASN A 72 -9.26 -15.18 4.82
N ASN A 73 -9.92 -15.28 3.67
CA ASN A 73 -9.65 -14.43 2.51
C ASN A 73 -10.05 -12.97 2.77
N GLN A 74 -11.12 -12.77 3.56
CA GLN A 74 -11.58 -11.42 3.94
C GLN A 74 -10.56 -10.73 4.85
N LEU A 75 -9.82 -11.47 5.68
CA LEU A 75 -8.77 -10.86 6.50
C LEU A 75 -7.68 -10.23 5.65
N ALA A 76 -7.24 -10.90 4.57
CA ALA A 76 -6.19 -10.38 3.71
C ALA A 76 -6.62 -9.08 3.00
N ASP A 77 -7.83 -9.06 2.43
CA ASP A 77 -8.36 -7.88 1.74
C ASP A 77 -8.54 -6.69 2.69
N GLU A 78 -9.11 -6.92 3.89
CA GLU A 78 -9.30 -5.87 4.88
C GLU A 78 -7.99 -5.41 5.50
N PHE A 79 -7.05 -6.33 5.74
CA PHE A 79 -5.71 -6.00 6.20
C PHE A 79 -5.05 -5.03 5.20
N MET A 80 -4.99 -5.42 3.92
CA MET A 80 -4.37 -4.59 2.88
C MET A 80 -5.04 -3.24 2.76
N THR A 81 -6.34 -3.17 3.00
CA THR A 81 -7.11 -1.93 2.88
C THR A 81 -6.87 -0.95 4.03
N ILE A 82 -6.51 -1.44 5.22
CA ILE A 82 -6.42 -0.64 6.45
C ILE A 82 -4.97 -0.40 6.88
N PHE A 83 -4.05 -1.31 6.55
CA PHE A 83 -2.68 -1.31 7.05
C PHE A 83 -1.92 0.02 6.82
N GLY A 84 -2.27 0.78 5.78
CA GLY A 84 -1.72 2.11 5.50
C GLY A 84 -1.77 3.10 6.67
N ILE A 85 -2.64 2.91 7.68
CA ILE A 85 -2.65 3.76 8.89
C ILE A 85 -1.39 3.60 9.77
N CYS A 86 -0.67 2.50 9.62
CA CYS A 86 0.58 2.24 10.33
C CYS A 86 1.77 2.92 9.63
N CYS A 87 1.65 3.20 8.34
CA CYS A 87 2.73 3.70 7.51
C CYS A 87 3.04 5.18 7.82
N ASP A 88 4.32 5.49 7.94
CA ASP A 88 4.79 6.87 8.01
C ASP A 88 4.54 7.59 6.67
N GLU A 89 4.32 8.90 6.75
CA GLU A 89 4.14 9.72 5.55
C GLU A 89 5.45 9.84 4.75
N VAL A 90 5.34 9.72 3.43
CA VAL A 90 6.46 9.94 2.51
C VAL A 90 6.30 11.30 1.85
N LYS A 91 7.24 12.21 2.12
CA LYS A 91 7.19 13.62 1.67
C LYS A 91 5.89 14.34 2.08
N GLY A 92 5.39 14.06 3.30
CA GLY A 92 4.15 14.64 3.83
C GLY A 92 2.88 14.08 3.17
N LYS A 93 2.96 12.91 2.55
CA LYS A 93 1.83 12.24 1.90
C LYS A 93 1.59 10.89 2.55
N LYS A 94 0.33 10.63 2.89
CA LYS A 94 -0.13 9.34 3.42
C LYS A 94 -0.06 8.26 2.35
N ILE A 95 0.12 7.03 2.80
CA ILE A 95 0.13 5.84 1.95
C ILE A 95 -1.27 5.25 1.88
N ASP A 96 -1.71 4.93 0.66
CA ASP A 96 -2.95 4.21 0.40
C ASP A 96 -2.62 2.75 0.10
N SER A 97 -2.68 1.92 1.14
CA SER A 97 -2.41 0.49 1.04
C SER A 97 -3.50 -0.28 0.27
N SER A 98 -4.67 0.33 0.06
CA SER A 98 -5.80 -0.28 -0.65
C SER A 98 -5.65 -0.25 -2.17
N ARG A 99 -4.76 0.59 -2.71
CA ARG A 99 -4.47 0.70 -4.15
C ARG A 99 -3.48 -0.36 -4.64
N PHE A 100 -3.76 -1.62 -4.34
CA PHE A 100 -3.06 -2.76 -4.92
C PHE A 100 -3.66 -3.17 -6.29
N LYS A 101 -4.88 -2.72 -6.60
CA LYS A 101 -5.52 -2.94 -7.90
C LYS A 101 -5.08 -1.89 -8.92
N HIS A 102 -4.91 -2.31 -10.18
CA HIS A 102 -4.51 -1.42 -11.28
C HIS A 102 -5.57 -0.35 -11.49
N THR A 103 -5.31 0.83 -10.92
CA THR A 103 -6.18 2.01 -10.97
C THR A 103 -5.37 3.22 -11.40
N CYS A 104 -6.04 4.19 -12.00
CA CYS A 104 -5.42 5.43 -12.41
C CYS A 104 -4.92 6.23 -11.19
N TYR A 105 -3.66 6.65 -11.24
CA TYR A 105 -3.05 7.46 -10.18
C TYR A 105 -3.78 8.79 -9.95
N TYR A 106 -4.31 9.37 -11.03
CA TYR A 106 -4.88 10.71 -11.01
C TYR A 106 -6.36 10.77 -10.68
N CYS A 107 -7.13 9.72 -10.98
CA CYS A 107 -8.60 9.73 -10.81
C CYS A 107 -9.17 8.47 -10.16
N ALA A 108 -8.31 7.52 -9.75
CA ALA A 108 -8.69 6.22 -9.18
C ALA A 108 -9.59 5.33 -10.07
N SER A 109 -9.83 5.71 -11.33
CA SER A 109 -10.59 4.89 -12.27
C SER A 109 -9.89 3.56 -12.56
N GLU A 110 -10.68 2.50 -12.66
CA GLU A 110 -10.25 1.17 -13.13
C GLU A 110 -10.22 1.08 -14.67
N ASP A 111 -10.78 2.09 -15.38
CA ASP A 111 -10.80 2.17 -16.83
C ASP A 111 -9.45 2.68 -17.37
N ILE A 112 -8.49 1.74 -17.39
CA ILE A 112 -7.11 1.95 -17.81
C ILE A 112 -6.70 0.86 -18.80
N ILE A 113 -5.88 1.23 -19.78
CA ILE A 113 -5.32 0.32 -20.77
C ILE A 113 -3.80 0.25 -20.59
N CYS A 114 -3.24 -0.95 -20.66
CA CYS A 114 -1.79 -1.11 -20.70
C CYS A 114 -1.28 -0.72 -22.09
N LEU A 115 -0.40 0.27 -22.14
CA LEU A 115 0.24 0.72 -23.38
C LEU A 115 1.52 -0.05 -23.67
N LYS A 116 2.25 -0.45 -22.62
CA LYS A 116 3.50 -1.19 -22.71
C LYS A 116 3.77 -1.94 -21.41
N GLU A 117 4.10 -3.22 -21.53
CA GLU A 117 4.67 -4.02 -20.44
C GLU A 117 6.16 -4.19 -20.71
N ASP A 118 6.99 -3.61 -19.84
CA ASP A 118 8.43 -3.83 -19.86
C ASP A 118 8.77 -4.88 -18.80
N LEU A 119 8.77 -6.14 -19.23
CA LEU A 119 9.01 -7.31 -18.37
C LEU A 119 10.50 -7.43 -17.97
N GLU A 120 11.39 -6.61 -18.54
CA GLU A 120 12.75 -6.51 -18.06
C GLU A 120 12.76 -5.79 -16.70
N ASN A 121 13.25 -6.49 -15.68
CA ASN A 121 13.46 -5.87 -14.37
C ASN A 121 14.55 -4.80 -14.48
N LYS A 122 14.22 -3.58 -14.08
CA LYS A 122 15.14 -2.44 -14.03
C LYS A 122 15.33 -2.01 -12.59
N GLU A 123 16.52 -1.48 -12.30
CA GLU A 123 16.77 -0.84 -11.01
C GLU A 123 16.05 0.52 -10.97
N VAL A 124 15.13 0.67 -10.03
CA VAL A 124 14.43 1.93 -9.76
C VAL A 124 14.76 2.41 -8.35
N VAL A 125 14.84 3.73 -8.18
CA VAL A 125 15.08 4.36 -6.88
C VAL A 125 13.74 4.81 -6.32
N CYS A 126 13.29 4.16 -5.26
CA CYS A 126 12.01 4.46 -4.63
C CYS A 126 12.18 4.89 -3.17
N PRO A 127 11.36 5.84 -2.69
CA PRO A 127 11.22 6.08 -1.26
C PRO A 127 10.75 4.82 -0.53
N VAL A 128 11.27 4.61 0.67
CA VAL A 128 10.88 3.49 1.54
C VAL A 128 9.82 3.95 2.53
N VAL A 129 8.78 3.14 2.69
CA VAL A 129 7.78 3.27 3.76
C VAL A 129 8.33 2.67 5.03
N THR A 130 8.24 3.41 6.13
CA THR A 130 8.61 2.97 7.48
C THR A 130 7.40 2.98 8.41
N HIS A 131 7.53 2.36 9.58
CA HIS A 131 6.48 2.33 10.61
C HIS A 131 6.98 2.93 11.94
N HIS A 132 7.90 3.90 11.88
CA HIS A 132 8.54 4.48 13.06
C HIS A 132 7.57 5.20 13.98
N MET A 133 6.60 5.94 13.43
CA MET A 133 5.60 6.63 14.24
C MET A 133 4.65 5.63 14.89
N TRP A 134 4.20 4.62 14.14
CA TRP A 134 3.40 3.52 14.68
C TRP A 134 4.10 2.83 15.87
N ASN A 135 5.38 2.49 15.71
CA ASN A 135 6.15 1.79 16.74
C ASN A 135 6.33 2.60 18.04
N LYS A 136 6.17 3.93 18.00
CA LYS A 136 6.23 4.81 19.18
C LYS A 136 4.89 4.95 19.90
N LEU A 137 3.78 4.52 19.29
CA LEU A 137 2.45 4.63 19.90
C LEU A 137 2.26 3.61 21.01
N ASP A 138 1.52 3.98 22.04
CA ASP A 138 1.03 3.01 23.01
C ASP A 138 -0.09 2.13 22.44
N ASN A 139 -0.31 0.98 23.08
CA ASN A 139 -1.31 0.00 22.65
C ASN A 139 -2.75 0.56 22.65
N LYS A 140 -3.06 1.53 23.51
CA LYS A 140 -4.39 2.14 23.56
C LYS A 140 -4.63 2.98 22.29
N THR A 141 -3.67 3.80 21.93
CA THR A 141 -3.70 4.68 20.75
C THR A 141 -3.76 3.86 19.46
N LYS A 142 -2.94 2.81 19.34
CA LYS A 142 -2.98 1.87 18.20
C LYS A 142 -4.37 1.26 17.99
N LYS A 143 -4.99 0.80 19.08
CA LYS A 143 -6.36 0.26 19.08
C LYS A 143 -7.40 1.30 18.65
N GLU A 144 -7.30 2.52 19.15
CA GLU A 144 -8.21 3.62 18.79
C GLU A 144 -8.09 3.96 17.30
N LEU A 145 -6.88 4.01 16.74
CA LEU A 145 -6.66 4.22 15.31
C LEU A 145 -7.33 3.15 14.45
N ILE A 146 -7.10 1.87 14.77
CA ILE A 146 -7.71 0.74 14.06
C ILE A 146 -9.25 0.83 14.13
N TYR A 147 -9.79 1.05 15.32
CA TYR A 147 -11.23 1.13 15.53
C TYR A 147 -11.89 2.28 14.74
N ASN A 148 -11.26 3.45 14.75
CA ASN A 148 -11.75 4.62 14.03
C ASN A 148 -11.71 4.40 12.51
N GLU A 149 -10.66 3.76 12.00
CA GLU A 149 -10.54 3.45 10.57
C GLU A 149 -11.57 2.41 10.11
N LEU A 150 -11.79 1.36 10.92
CA LEU A 150 -12.85 0.37 10.69
C LEU A 150 -14.24 1.02 10.65
N LYS A 151 -14.54 1.93 11.59
CA LYS A 151 -15.79 2.71 11.60
C LYS A 151 -15.93 3.59 10.37
N ARG A 152 -14.88 4.31 9.99
CA ARG A 152 -14.86 5.18 8.80
C ARG A 152 -15.21 4.39 7.53
N ARG A 153 -14.75 3.14 7.45
CA ARG A 153 -15.00 2.21 6.35
C ARG A 153 -16.31 1.42 6.46
N LYS A 154 -17.09 1.60 7.54
CA LYS A 154 -18.35 0.86 7.82
C LYS A 154 -18.14 -0.66 7.93
N LEU A 155 -17.02 -1.07 8.50
CA LEU A 155 -16.66 -2.47 8.78
C LEU A 155 -17.03 -2.89 10.23
N LEU A 156 -17.44 -1.93 11.06
CA LEU A 156 -18.01 -2.10 12.40
C LEU A 156 -19.37 -1.42 12.47
#